data_AF-K9KA63-F1
#
_entry.id   AF-K9KA63-F1
#
_cell.length_a   1.000
_cell.length_b   1.000
_cell.length_c   1.000
_cell.angle_alpha   90.00
_cell.angle_beta   90.00
_cell.angle_gamma   90.00
#
_symmetry.space_group_name_H-M   'P 1'
#
loop_
_entity.id
_entity.type
_entity.pdbx_description
1 polymer ?
#
loop_
_entity_poly.entity_id
_entity_poly.type
_entity_poly.pdbx_seq_one_letter_code
_entity_poly.pdbx_strand_id
1 'polypeptide(L)'
;NLGCAMGHPSFVMSNSFTNQVLAQIELWTHADKYPVGVHFLPKKLDEAVAEAHLGKLNVKLTKLTEKQAQYLGVPRDGPFKPDHYRY
;
A
#
# COMPACT_ATOMS: atom_id res chain seq x y z
N ASN A 1 10.63 8.75 21.74
CA ASN A 1 9.18 8.95 21.51
C ASN A 1 8.33 7.94 22.27
N LEU A 2 8.70 6.66 22.37
CA LEU A 2 7.92 5.65 23.11
C LEU A 2 8.20 5.63 24.62
N GLY A 3 9.46 5.84 25.05
CA GLY A 3 9.82 5.76 26.48
C GLY A 3 9.42 6.98 27.32
N CYS A 4 9.44 8.18 26.72
CA CYS A 4 9.18 9.45 27.42
C CYS A 4 8.12 10.33 26.72
N ALA A 5 7.37 9.78 25.76
CA ALA A 5 6.23 10.40 25.09
C ALA A 5 5.26 9.31 24.63
N MET A 6 4.32 9.62 23.73
CA MET A 6 3.26 8.68 23.31
C MET A 6 3.51 8.00 21.96
N GLY A 7 4.78 7.96 21.51
CA GLY A 7 5.13 7.35 20.23
C GLY A 7 4.55 8.12 19.04
N HIS A 8 4.20 7.38 17.99
CA HIS A 8 3.63 7.94 16.77
C HIS A 8 2.11 8.17 16.90
N PRO A 9 1.58 9.28 16.36
CA PRO A 9 0.14 9.52 16.34
C PRO A 9 -0.65 8.42 15.62
N SER A 10 -1.92 8.26 16.00
CA SER A 10 -2.77 7.18 15.48
C SER A 10 -2.88 7.15 13.95
N PHE A 11 -2.87 8.33 13.29
CA PHE A 11 -3.02 8.40 11.83
C PHE A 11 -1.84 7.74 11.08
N VAL A 12 -0.60 8.02 11.49
CA VAL A 12 0.56 7.37 10.86
C VAL A 12 0.63 5.88 11.23
N MET A 13 0.24 5.53 12.46
CA MET A 13 0.17 4.12 12.87
C MET A 13 -0.90 3.32 12.14
N SER A 14 -2.00 3.96 11.72
CA SER A 14 -3.05 3.36 10.90
C SER A 14 -2.49 2.80 9.59
N ASN A 15 -1.54 3.50 8.94
CA ASN A 15 -0.88 3.01 7.73
C ASN A 15 -0.07 1.73 8.01
N SER A 16 0.67 1.72 9.12
CA SER A 16 1.47 0.55 9.52
C SER A 16 0.59 -0.64 9.88
N PHE A 17 -0.48 -0.43 10.65
CA PHE A 17 -1.36 -1.50 11.08
C PHE A 17 -2.28 -2.02 9.96
N THR A 18 -2.65 -1.18 8.99
CA THR A 18 -3.35 -1.66 7.80
C THR A 18 -2.46 -2.61 7.00
N ASN A 19 -1.18 -2.28 6.80
CA ASN A 19 -0.21 -3.19 6.18
C ASN A 19 -0.09 -4.52 6.96
N GLN A 20 0.01 -4.45 8.30
CA GLN A 20 0.07 -5.66 9.13
C GLN A 20 -1.16 -6.55 8.94
N VAL A 21 -2.38 -5.99 8.96
CA VAL A 21 -3.61 -6.77 8.77
C VAL A 21 -3.68 -7.38 7.37
N LEU A 22 -3.31 -6.63 6.33
CA LEU A 22 -3.28 -7.17 4.96
C LEU A 22 -2.24 -8.29 4.81
N ALA A 23 -1.06 -8.16 5.41
CA ALA A 23 -0.06 -9.23 5.42
C ALA A 23 -0.58 -10.47 6.15
N GLN A 24 -1.24 -10.31 7.30
CA GLN A 24 -1.85 -11.42 8.04
C GLN A 24 -2.92 -12.13 7.20
N ILE A 25 -3.80 -11.37 6.52
CA ILE A 25 -4.82 -11.94 5.63
C ILE A 25 -4.19 -12.70 4.46
N GLU A 26 -3.17 -12.14 3.82
CA GLU A 26 -2.51 -12.76 2.66
C GLU A 26 -1.78 -14.04 3.07
N LEU A 27 -1.04 -14.02 4.18
CA LEU A 27 -0.37 -15.21 4.70
C LEU A 27 -1.36 -16.28 5.16
N TRP A 28 -2.52 -15.88 5.70
CA TRP A 28 -3.53 -16.84 6.15
C TRP A 28 -4.30 -17.48 4.99
N THR A 29 -4.65 -16.68 3.97
CA THR A 29 -5.51 -17.14 2.86
C THR A 29 -4.73 -17.69 1.68
N HIS A 30 -3.44 -17.36 1.55
CA HIS A 30 -2.59 -17.71 0.41
C HIS A 30 -1.18 -18.16 0.82
N ALA A 31 -1.04 -18.85 1.96
CA ALA A 31 0.25 -19.32 2.50
C ALA A 31 1.09 -20.09 1.47
N ASP A 32 0.44 -20.85 0.59
CA ASP A 32 1.05 -21.68 -0.44
C ASP A 32 1.86 -20.89 -1.49
N LYS A 33 1.54 -19.60 -1.68
CA LYS A 33 2.26 -18.73 -2.62
C LYS A 33 3.63 -18.29 -2.10
N TYR A 34 3.91 -18.46 -0.81
CA TYR A 34 5.06 -17.88 -0.14
C TYR A 34 5.99 -19.00 0.39
N PRO A 35 7.10 -19.32 -0.32
CA PRO A 35 8.11 -20.22 0.23
C PRO A 35 8.74 -19.61 1.49
N VAL A 36 9.39 -20.43 2.31
CA VAL A 36 10.09 -19.93 3.51
C VAL A 36 11.10 -18.86 3.12
N GLY A 37 10.91 -17.66 3.65
CA GLY A 37 11.72 -16.49 3.29
C GLY A 37 11.05 -15.19 3.75
N VAL A 38 11.69 -14.08 3.41
CA VAL A 38 11.16 -12.73 3.65
C VAL A 38 10.58 -12.22 2.35
N HIS A 39 9.33 -11.78 2.42
CA HIS A 39 8.58 -11.29 1.27
C HIS A 39 8.08 -9.88 1.50
N PHE A 40 7.92 -9.11 0.42
CA PHE A 40 7.23 -7.83 0.46
C PHE A 40 5.74 -8.02 0.19
N LEU A 41 4.92 -7.15 0.77
CA LEU A 41 3.53 -7.00 0.34
C LEU A 41 3.51 -6.59 -1.14
N PRO A 42 2.63 -7.19 -1.96
CA PRO A 42 2.42 -6.75 -3.34
C PRO A 42 2.16 -5.24 -3.41
N LYS A 43 2.79 -4.56 -4.37
CA LYS A 43 2.67 -3.09 -4.55
C LYS A 43 1.24 -2.60 -4.64
N LYS A 44 0.35 -3.41 -5.22
CA LYS A 44 -1.08 -3.11 -5.29
C LYS A 44 -1.74 -2.96 -3.91
N LEU A 45 -1.33 -3.78 -2.93
CA LEU A 45 -1.83 -3.68 -1.56
C LEU A 45 -1.25 -2.46 -0.85
N ASP A 46 0.01 -2.12 -1.10
CA ASP A 46 0.63 -0.89 -0.58
C ASP A 46 -0.09 0.37 -1.10
N GLU A 47 -0.41 0.42 -2.40
CA GLU A 47 -1.22 1.49 -2.99
C GLU A 47 -2.63 1.55 -2.39
N ALA A 48 -3.25 0.41 -2.08
CA ALA A 48 -4.56 0.36 -1.44
C ALA A 48 -4.52 0.90 0.00
N VAL A 49 -3.43 0.66 0.74
CA VAL A 49 -3.22 1.27 2.06
C VAL A 49 -3.18 2.79 1.92
N ALA A 50 -2.41 3.32 0.97
CA ALA A 50 -2.35 4.76 0.75
C ALA A 50 -3.71 5.35 0.35
N GLU A 51 -4.42 4.73 -0.60
CA GLU A 51 -5.74 5.18 -1.08
C GLU A 51 -6.77 5.25 0.06
N ALA A 52 -6.78 4.26 0.96
CA ALA A 52 -7.70 4.21 2.09
C ALA A 52 -7.57 5.39 3.06
N HIS A 53 -6.39 6.03 3.14
CA HIS A 53 -6.14 7.15 4.05
C HIS A 53 -6.41 8.53 3.43
N LEU A 54 -6.55 8.64 2.11
CA LEU A 54 -6.71 9.93 1.40
C LEU A 54 -7.97 10.69 1.81
N GLY A 55 -9.09 9.96 1.99
CA GLY A 55 -10.38 10.56 2.35
C GLY A 55 -10.33 11.30 3.68
N LYS A 56 -9.59 10.79 4.67
CA LYS A 56 -9.44 11.43 5.98
C LYS A 56 -8.68 12.76 5.90
N LEU A 57 -7.81 12.92 4.92
CA LEU A 57 -7.05 14.14 4.65
C LEU A 57 -7.72 15.05 3.62
N ASN A 58 -8.93 14.70 3.16
CA ASN A 58 -9.65 15.40 2.08
C ASN A 58 -8.82 15.52 0.80
N VAL A 59 -7.98 14.52 0.52
CA VAL A 59 -7.17 14.45 -0.71
C VAL A 59 -7.99 13.84 -1.83
N LYS A 60 -7.99 14.49 -2.99
CA LYS A 60 -8.66 13.99 -4.21
C LYS A 60 -7.62 13.35 -5.13
N LEU A 61 -7.75 12.04 -5.33
CA LEU A 61 -6.89 11.30 -6.26
C LEU A 61 -7.44 11.44 -7.68
N THR A 62 -6.65 12.03 -8.58
CA THR A 62 -6.97 12.04 -10.01
C THR A 62 -6.87 10.62 -10.58
N LYS A 63 -7.76 10.27 -11.50
CA LYS A 63 -7.73 8.98 -12.20
C LYS A 63 -7.24 9.18 -13.63
N LEU A 64 -6.34 8.30 -14.07
CA LEU A 64 -5.86 8.29 -15.45
C LEU A 64 -7.01 7.98 -16.42
N THR A 65 -7.00 8.63 -17.57
CA THR A 65 -7.75 8.18 -18.75
C THR A 65 -7.07 6.96 -19.35
N GLU A 66 -7.81 6.18 -20.14
CA GLU A 66 -7.26 5.00 -20.83
C GLU A 66 -6.08 5.36 -21.73
N LYS A 67 -6.19 6.48 -22.46
CA LYS A 67 -5.11 6.98 -23.32
C LYS A 67 -3.84 7.30 -22.54
N GLN A 68 -3.97 7.91 -21.36
CA GLN A 68 -2.83 8.22 -20.50
C GLN A 68 -2.20 6.95 -19.90
N ALA A 69 -3.02 6.01 -19.44
CA ALA A 69 -2.55 4.73 -18.90
C ALA A 69 -1.76 3.94 -19.96
N GLN A 70 -2.31 3.83 -21.17
CA GLN A 70 -1.63 3.21 -22.32
C GLN A 70 -0.33 3.93 -22.69
N TYR A 71 -0.35 5.27 -22.74
CA TYR A 71 0.85 6.06 -23.03
C TYR A 71 1.98 5.83 -22.02
N LEU A 72 1.63 5.68 -20.74
CA LEU A 72 2.58 5.43 -19.65
C LEU A 72 2.96 3.95 -19.50
N GLY A 73 2.26 3.04 -20.18
CA GLY A 73 2.47 1.60 -20.05
C GLY A 73 2.11 1.05 -18.66
N VAL A 74 1.15 1.67 -17.95
CA VAL A 74 0.71 1.23 -16.62
C VAL A 74 -0.80 0.92 -16.64
N PRO A 75 -1.28 -0.01 -15.78
CA PRO A 75 -2.72 -0.21 -15.62
C PRO A 75 -3.40 1.05 -15.09
N ARG A 76 -4.65 1.29 -15.52
CA ARG A 76 -5.43 2.46 -15.08
C ARG A 76 -5.65 2.49 -13.57
N ASP A 77 -5.75 1.31 -12.95
CA ASP A 77 -5.95 1.15 -11.51
C ASP A 77 -4.66 0.82 -10.75
N GLY A 78 -3.51 0.78 -11.43
CA GLY A 78 -2.22 0.40 -10.85
C GLY A 78 -1.98 -1.12 -10.83
N PRO A 79 -0.78 -1.58 -10.42
CA PRO A 79 0.29 -0.79 -9.82
C PRO A 79 0.88 0.27 -10.75
N PHE A 80 1.12 1.47 -10.22
CA PHE A 80 1.50 2.66 -11.00
C PHE A 80 3.01 2.86 -11.15
N LYS A 81 3.81 2.02 -10.49
CA LYS A 81 5.27 2.12 -10.45
C LYS A 81 5.90 0.73 -10.51
N PRO A 82 7.12 0.59 -11.08
CA PRO A 82 7.84 -0.67 -11.06
C PRO A 82 8.38 -1.00 -9.65
N ASP A 83 8.78 -2.25 -9.42
CA ASP A 83 9.18 -2.73 -8.10
C ASP A 83 10.45 -2.07 -7.55
N HIS A 84 11.40 -1.72 -8.43
CA HIS A 84 12.65 -1.06 -8.04
C HIS A 84 12.49 0.45 -7.76
N TYR A 85 11.28 0.99 -7.90
CA TYR A 85 10.99 2.39 -7.64
C TYR A 85 11.07 2.69 -6.14
N ARG A 86 11.69 3.81 -5.77
CA ARG A 86 12.06 4.09 -4.38
C ARG A 86 10.97 4.72 -3.52
N TYR A 87 9.92 5.31 -4.13
CA TYR A 87 8.64 5.74 -3.54
C TYR A 87 7.67 6.18 -4.64
#